data_AF-A0A528D6G5-F1
#
_entry.id   AF-A0A528D6G5-F1
#
_cell.length_a   1.000
_cell.length_b   1.000
_cell.length_c   1.000
_cell.angle_alpha   90.00
_cell.angle_beta   90.00
_cell.angle_gamma   90.00
#
_symmetry.space_group_name_H-M   'P 1'
#
loop_
_entity.id
_entity.type
_entity.pdbx_description
1 polymer ?
#
loop_
_entity_poly.entity_id
_entity_poly.type
_entity_poly.pdbx_seq_one_letter_code
_entity_poly.pdbx_strand_id
1 'polypeptide(L)'
;MTVALDQPAAMTAAKPTRRRRLSIGAMVPYLQAAPLALILGAFLLLPILMITVVSFWDYDFAAMYPDFLTTNYADTLGSWVTWKTYLNTLKYAALVWALTLFVGFWVAYF
;
A
#
# COMPACT_ATOMS: atom_id res chain seq x y z
N MET A 1 6.10 28.62 72.38
CA MET A 1 4.73 29.12 72.14
C MET A 1 4.68 29.54 70.67
N THR A 2 4.21 28.64 69.79
CA THR A 2 2.86 28.68 69.20
C THR A 2 2.68 29.97 68.38
N VAL A 3 2.46 29.94 67.07
CA VAL A 3 1.21 29.47 66.45
C VAL A 3 1.36 29.35 64.91
N ALA A 4 0.68 28.34 64.37
CA ALA A 4 0.12 28.13 63.02
C ALA A 4 1.07 28.22 61.80
N LEU A 5 1.34 27.10 61.11
CA LEU A 5 0.43 26.43 60.17
C LEU A 5 0.00 27.37 59.03
N ASP A 6 0.87 27.55 58.06
CA ASP A 6 0.42 27.88 56.72
C ASP A 6 1.12 26.93 55.75
N GLN A 7 0.43 25.83 55.49
CA GLN A 7 0.75 24.92 54.42
C GLN A 7 0.03 25.47 53.18
N PRO A 8 0.70 26.11 52.22
CA PRO A 8 0.04 26.43 50.98
C PRO A 8 -0.12 25.10 50.27
N ALA A 9 -1.38 24.68 50.24
CA ALA A 9 -2.02 23.74 49.34
C ALA A 9 -1.04 23.12 48.34
N ALA A 10 -0.94 21.79 48.39
CA ALA A 10 -0.49 20.98 47.28
C ALA A 10 -1.05 21.60 45.97
N MET A 11 -0.19 22.35 45.27
CA MET A 11 -0.43 22.74 43.90
C MET A 11 -0.42 21.42 43.16
N THR A 12 -1.60 20.80 43.06
CA THR A 12 -1.93 19.82 42.05
C THR A 12 -1.51 20.43 40.73
N ALA A 13 -0.30 20.13 40.32
CA ALA A 13 0.24 20.49 39.02
C ALA A 13 -0.67 19.80 38.01
N ALA A 14 -1.67 20.54 37.52
CA ALA A 14 -2.54 20.09 36.46
C ALA A 14 -1.64 19.79 35.25
N LYS A 15 -1.42 18.50 35.00
CA LYS A 15 -0.62 18.00 33.89
C LYS A 15 -1.23 18.60 32.61
N PRO A 16 -0.49 19.37 31.80
CA PRO A 16 -1.09 20.02 30.66
C PRO A 16 -1.59 18.92 29.73
N THR A 17 -2.90 18.77 29.62
CA THR A 17 -3.54 17.93 28.62
C THR A 17 -3.19 18.54 27.27
N ARG A 18 -2.14 17.98 26.65
CA ARG A 18 -1.64 18.40 25.34
C ARG A 18 -2.75 18.11 24.33
N ARG A 19 -3.68 19.05 24.17
CA ARG A 19 -4.66 19.04 23.08
C ARG A 19 -3.84 19.07 21.80
N ARG A 20 -3.74 17.91 21.16
CA ARG A 20 -3.08 17.72 19.87
C ARG A 20 -3.90 18.45 18.82
N ARG A 21 -3.80 19.79 18.80
CA ARG A 21 -4.21 20.57 17.64
C ARG A 21 -3.43 19.99 16.47
N LEU A 22 -4.13 19.60 15.42
CA LEU A 22 -3.52 19.37 14.11
C LEU A 22 -2.86 20.69 13.71
N SER A 23 -1.60 20.83 14.12
CA SER A 23 -0.78 21.98 13.81
C SER A 23 -0.47 21.91 12.33
N ILE A 24 -0.55 23.04 11.63
CA ILE A 24 -0.15 23.16 10.22
C ILE A 24 1.25 22.56 10.02
N GLY A 25 2.14 22.67 11.01
CA GLY A 25 3.47 22.05 11.01
C GLY A 25 3.46 20.52 10.88
N ALA A 26 2.41 19.83 11.33
CA ALA A 26 2.27 18.39 11.15
C ALA A 26 1.86 18.00 9.71
N MET A 27 1.28 18.93 8.94
CA MET A 27 0.87 18.71 7.55
C MET A 27 1.96 19.08 6.53
N VAL A 28 2.93 19.92 6.92
CA VAL A 28 4.07 20.33 6.07
C VAL A 28 4.78 19.17 5.37
N PRO A 29 5.20 18.08 6.05
CA PRO A 29 5.91 16.99 5.37
C PRO A 29 5.03 16.28 4.33
N TYR A 30 3.73 16.14 4.60
CA TYR A 30 2.79 15.54 3.64
C TYR A 30 2.58 16.43 2.42
N LEU A 31 2.48 17.75 2.62
CA LEU A 31 2.34 18.71 1.52
C LEU A 31 3.61 18.77 0.65
N GLN A 32 4.79 18.55 1.22
CA GLN A 32 6.05 18.45 0.46
C GLN A 32 6.12 17.17 -0.37
N ALA A 33 5.66 16.03 0.18
CA ALA A 33 5.63 14.76 -0.54
C ALA A 33 4.47 14.65 -1.55
N ALA A 34 3.40 15.43 -1.35
CA ALA A 34 2.16 15.35 -2.14
C ALA A 34 2.36 15.48 -3.66
N PRO A 35 3.17 16.41 -4.21
CA PRO A 35 3.33 16.53 -5.66
C PRO A 35 3.90 15.26 -6.29
N LEU A 36 4.94 14.70 -5.68
CA LEU A 36 5.55 13.46 -6.16
C LEU A 36 4.61 12.28 -6.00
N ALA A 37 3.94 12.17 -4.84
CA ALA A 37 2.97 11.12 -4.58
C ALA A 37 1.78 11.16 -5.54
N LEU A 38 1.30 12.36 -5.90
CA LEU A 38 0.23 12.53 -6.88
C LEU A 38 0.66 12.09 -8.28
N ILE A 39 1.87 12.46 -8.71
CA ILE A 39 2.39 12.05 -10.02
C ILE A 39 2.54 10.52 -10.06
N LEU A 40 3.23 9.93 -9.09
CA LEU A 40 3.41 8.47 -9.02
C LEU A 40 2.06 7.75 -8.91
N GLY A 41 1.15 8.28 -8.08
CA GLY A 41 -0.19 7.75 -7.90
C GLY A 41 -1.01 7.80 -9.18
N ALA A 42 -0.99 8.91 -9.93
CA ALA A 42 -1.69 9.01 -11.20
C ALA A 42 -1.12 8.03 -12.24
N PHE A 43 0.20 7.97 -12.38
CA PHE A 43 0.87 7.06 -13.32
C PHE A 43 0.71 5.58 -12.96
N LEU A 44 0.49 5.26 -11.69
CA LEU A 44 0.18 3.90 -11.24
C LEU A 44 -1.30 3.56 -11.43
N LEU A 45 -2.20 4.43 -10.94
CA LEU A 45 -3.62 4.11 -10.82
C LEU A 45 -4.37 4.25 -12.15
N LEU A 46 -4.03 5.22 -12.99
CA LEU A 46 -4.68 5.39 -14.30
C LEU A 46 -4.55 4.14 -15.19
N PRO A 47 -3.36 3.54 -15.41
CA PRO A 47 -3.25 2.32 -16.20
C PRO A 47 -3.91 1.12 -15.53
N ILE A 48 -3.86 1.01 -14.18
CA ILE A 48 -4.58 -0.06 -13.47
C ILE A 48 -6.09 0.06 -13.69
N LEU A 49 -6.63 1.27 -13.59
CA LEU A 49 -8.05 1.53 -13.84
C LEU A 49 -8.41 1.19 -15.29
N MET A 50 -7.57 1.60 -16.26
CA MET A 50 -7.77 1.26 -17.66
C MET A 50 -7.83 -0.25 -17.88
N ILE A 51 -6.85 -1.00 -17.36
CA ILE A 51 -6.82 -2.47 -17.47
C ILE A 51 -8.07 -3.08 -16.83
N THR A 52 -8.49 -2.57 -15.67
CA THR A 52 -9.67 -3.06 -14.95
C THR A 52 -10.96 -2.79 -15.71
N VAL A 53 -11.11 -1.64 -16.36
CA VAL A 53 -12.32 -1.35 -17.16
C VAL A 53 -12.35 -2.20 -18.42
N VAL A 54 -11.24 -2.26 -19.15
CA VAL A 54 -11.15 -2.99 -20.42
C VAL A 54 -11.22 -4.50 -20.20
N SER A 55 -10.84 -5.03 -19.04
CA SER A 55 -10.95 -6.47 -18.77
C SER A 55 -12.38 -7.00 -18.76
N PHE A 56 -13.39 -6.12 -18.63
CA PHE A 56 -14.80 -6.48 -18.74
C PHE A 56 -15.40 -6.26 -20.13
N TRP A 57 -14.69 -5.58 -21.04
CA TRP A 57 -15.20 -5.32 -22.38
C TRP A 57 -15.20 -6.59 -23.24
N ASP A 58 -16.10 -6.65 -24.22
CA ASP A 58 -16.08 -7.70 -25.24
C ASP A 58 -15.02 -7.37 -26.30
N TYR A 59 -14.46 -8.41 -26.94
CA TYR A 59 -13.48 -8.22 -27.99
C TYR A 59 -13.61 -9.25 -29.09
N ASP A 60 -13.39 -8.80 -30.32
CA ASP A 60 -13.21 -9.67 -31.47
C ASP A 60 -11.78 -9.52 -32.03
N PHE A 61 -11.55 -9.99 -33.25
CA PHE A 61 -10.24 -9.92 -33.88
C PHE A 61 -9.83 -8.51 -34.35
N ALA A 62 -10.76 -7.56 -34.42
CA ALA A 62 -10.58 -6.24 -35.03
C ALA A 62 -10.86 -5.06 -34.09
N ALA A 63 -11.70 -5.24 -33.06
CA ALA A 63 -12.12 -4.17 -32.17
C ALA A 63 -12.47 -4.66 -30.75
N MET A 64 -12.52 -3.68 -29.84
CA MET A 64 -12.97 -3.84 -28.46
C MET A 64 -14.29 -3.07 -28.29
N TYR A 65 -15.30 -3.71 -27.71
CA TYR A 65 -16.62 -3.11 -27.52
C TYR A 65 -16.88 -2.87 -26.03
N PRO A 66 -17.25 -1.65 -25.62
CA PRO A 66 -17.66 -1.38 -24.25
C PRO A 66 -18.87 -2.22 -23.86
N ASP A 67 -18.64 -3.20 -22.99
CA ASP A 67 -19.65 -4.04 -22.37
C ASP A 67 -19.17 -4.46 -20.97
N PHE A 68 -20.04 -5.08 -20.18
CA PHE A 68 -19.69 -5.65 -18.89
C PHE A 68 -19.89 -7.16 -18.91
N LEU A 69 -18.85 -7.88 -19.35
CA LEU A 69 -18.81 -9.32 -19.46
C LEU A 69 -17.72 -9.92 -18.57
N THR A 70 -17.98 -11.11 -18.05
CA THR A 70 -17.00 -11.90 -17.28
C THR A 70 -16.46 -13.10 -18.06
N THR A 71 -16.85 -13.25 -19.33
CA THR A 71 -16.43 -14.33 -20.24
C THR A 71 -14.92 -14.40 -20.37
N ASN A 72 -14.25 -13.26 -20.53
CA ASN A 72 -12.78 -13.14 -20.56
C ASN A 72 -12.08 -13.87 -19.39
N TYR A 73 -12.67 -13.76 -18.19
CA TYR A 73 -12.16 -14.44 -16.99
C TYR A 73 -12.48 -15.92 -17.00
N ALA A 74 -13.69 -16.31 -17.40
CA ALA A 74 -14.09 -17.71 -17.49
C ALA A 74 -13.20 -18.47 -18.49
N ASP A 75 -12.90 -17.86 -19.65
CA ASP A 75 -12.06 -18.46 -20.68
C ASP A 75 -10.60 -18.58 -20.21
N THR A 76 -10.07 -17.50 -19.62
CA THR A 76 -8.68 -17.47 -19.14
C THR A 76 -8.46 -18.41 -17.95
N LEU A 77 -9.33 -18.35 -16.94
CA LEU A 77 -9.22 -19.13 -15.70
C LEU A 77 -9.77 -20.55 -15.85
N GLY A 78 -10.61 -20.82 -16.84
CA GLY A 78 -11.04 -22.17 -17.21
C GLY A 78 -9.97 -22.97 -17.96
N SER A 79 -8.96 -22.30 -18.52
CA SER A 79 -7.88 -22.94 -19.27
C SER A 79 -6.87 -23.62 -18.34
N TRP A 80 -6.70 -24.93 -18.52
CA TRP A 80 -5.67 -25.72 -17.84
C TRP A 80 -4.24 -25.24 -18.14
N VAL A 81 -3.99 -24.74 -19.35
CA VAL A 81 -2.67 -24.25 -19.75
C VAL A 81 -2.32 -22.97 -18.98
N THR A 82 -3.29 -22.10 -18.71
CA THR A 82 -3.12 -20.91 -17.86
C THR A 82 -2.63 -21.32 -16.48
N TRP A 83 -3.33 -22.25 -15.82
CA TRP A 83 -2.95 -22.74 -14.49
C TRP A 83 -1.59 -23.40 -14.46
N LYS A 84 -1.28 -24.25 -15.44
CA LYS A 84 0.05 -24.87 -15.55
C LYS A 84 1.16 -23.82 -15.66
N THR A 85 0.91 -22.77 -16.44
CA THR A 85 1.86 -21.66 -16.60
C THR A 85 2.01 -20.87 -15.31
N TYR A 86 0.92 -20.51 -14.64
CA TYR A 86 0.95 -19.76 -13.38
C TYR A 86 1.66 -20.54 -12.27
N LEU A 87 1.41 -21.83 -12.15
CA LEU A 87 2.10 -22.69 -11.18
C LEU A 87 3.60 -22.78 -11.46
N ASN A 88 4.01 -22.83 -12.73
CA ASN A 88 5.44 -22.78 -13.08
C ASN A 88 6.06 -21.43 -12.70
N THR A 89 5.39 -20.31 -12.96
CA THR A 89 5.88 -18.97 -12.56
C THR A 89 6.04 -18.87 -11.05
N LEU A 90 5.05 -19.35 -10.26
CA LEU A 90 5.14 -19.38 -8.80
C LEU A 90 6.28 -20.29 -8.31
N LYS A 91 6.46 -21.46 -8.93
CA LYS A 91 7.58 -22.36 -8.65
C LYS A 91 8.92 -21.66 -8.86
N TYR A 92 9.10 -20.97 -9.99
CA TYR A 92 10.34 -20.25 -10.26
C TYR A 92 10.55 -19.07 -9.31
N ALA A 93 9.50 -18.30 -9.00
CA ALA A 93 9.58 -17.21 -8.03
C ALA A 93 10.05 -17.71 -6.66
N ALA A 94 9.48 -18.81 -6.17
CA ALA A 94 9.87 -19.42 -4.89
C ALA A 94 11.31 -19.93 -4.90
N LEU A 95 11.73 -20.61 -5.97
CA LEU A 95 13.11 -21.10 -6.12
C LEU A 95 14.11 -19.95 -6.16
N VAL A 96 13.85 -18.91 -6.95
CA VAL A 96 14.72 -17.73 -7.04
C VAL A 96 14.79 -17.03 -5.69
N TRP A 97 13.68 -16.81 -4.99
CA TRP A 97 13.69 -16.20 -3.66
C TRP A 97 14.49 -17.01 -2.64
N ALA A 98 14.34 -18.33 -2.62
CA ALA A 98 15.11 -19.17 -1.72
C ALA A 98 16.62 -19.04 -2.00
N LEU A 99 17.00 -19.08 -3.27
CA LEU A 99 18.41 -18.94 -3.67
C LEU A 99 18.96 -17.54 -3.40
N THR A 100 18.22 -16.48 -3.74
CA THR A 100 18.70 -15.10 -3.53
C THR A 100 18.75 -14.74 -2.05
N LEU A 101 17.82 -15.24 -1.23
CA LEU A 101 17.88 -15.05 0.22
C LEU A 101 19.06 -15.82 0.83
N PHE A 102 19.25 -17.08 0.44
CA PHE A 102 20.38 -17.88 0.91
C PHE A 102 21.72 -17.27 0.46
N VAL A 103 21.94 -17.08 -0.83
CA VAL A 103 23.20 -16.54 -1.34
C VAL A 103 23.40 -15.09 -0.88
N GLY A 104 22.37 -14.26 -0.98
CA GLY A 104 22.44 -12.84 -0.62
C GLY A 104 22.74 -12.61 0.86
N PHE A 105 22.17 -13.43 1.76
CA PHE A 105 22.50 -13.34 3.19
C PHE A 105 23.98 -13.65 3.45
N TRP A 106 24.50 -14.74 2.89
CA TRP A 106 25.91 -15.13 3.10
C TRP A 106 26.89 -14.11 2.50
N VAL A 107 26.63 -13.62 1.28
CA VAL A 107 27.47 -12.62 0.61
C VAL A 107 27.45 -11.27 1.33
N ALA A 108 26.32 -10.88 1.92
CA ALA A 108 26.26 -9.63 2.68
C ALA A 108 26.88 -9.74 4.08
N TYR A 109 26.94 -10.95 4.65
CA TYR A 109 27.46 -11.19 5.99
C TYR A 109 28.99 -11.36 6.04
N PHE A 110 29.58 -12.01 5.03
CA PHE A 110 31.02 -12.29 4.93
C PHE A 110 31.68 -11.43 3.84
#